data_AF-A0A523GNM8-F1
#
_entry.id   AF-A0A523GNM8-F1
#
_cell.length_a   1.000
_cell.length_b   1.000
_cell.length_c   1.000
_cell.angle_alpha   90.00
_cell.angle_beta   90.00
_cell.angle_gamma   90.00
#
_symmetry.space_group_name_H-M   'P 1'
#
loop_
_entity.id
_entity.type
_entity.pdbx_description
1 polymer ?
#
loop_
_entity_poly.entity_id
_entity_poly.type
_entity_poly.pdbx_seq_one_letter_code
_entity_poly.pdbx_strand_id
1 'polypeptide(L)'
;MKSFLPLAISFLLFSCGSSVYVDYEKQQDFSEFTTYQFYPDIDSGLNELDDKRVIAAIDSVLQLRGFTRTDHNRFYINFYVNE
;
A
#
# COMPACT_ATOMS: atom_id res chain seq x y z
N MET A 1 -20.71 -2.85 -43.74
CA MET A 1 -20.49 -3.50 -42.43
C MET A 1 -19.02 -3.36 -41.97
N LYS A 2 -18.47 -2.14 -41.95
CA LYS A 2 -17.05 -1.90 -41.65
C LYS A 2 -16.92 -0.62 -40.80
N SER A 3 -17.33 -0.64 -39.53
CA SER A 3 -16.96 0.43 -38.57
C SER A 3 -17.36 0.20 -37.10
N PHE A 4 -17.97 -0.92 -36.70
CA PHE A 4 -18.35 -1.11 -35.28
C PHE A 4 -17.20 -1.58 -34.38
N LEU A 5 -16.11 -2.08 -34.98
CA LEU A 5 -14.92 -2.54 -34.27
C LEU A 5 -14.23 -1.46 -33.41
N PRO A 6 -14.00 -0.21 -33.86
CA PRO A 6 -13.40 0.82 -33.02
C PRO A 6 -14.27 1.19 -31.79
N LEU A 7 -15.60 1.13 -31.92
CA LEU A 7 -16.51 1.40 -30.80
C LEU A 7 -16.45 0.30 -29.73
N ALA A 8 -16.32 -0.96 -30.14
CA ALA A 8 -16.13 -2.09 -29.23
C ALA A 8 -14.77 -2.04 -28.50
N ILE A 9 -13.71 -1.61 -29.19
CA ILE A 9 -12.38 -1.42 -28.58
C ILE A 9 -12.41 -0.28 -27.53
N SER A 10 -13.17 0.79 -27.76
CA SER A 10 -13.29 1.88 -26.80
C SER A 10 -13.90 1.45 -25.46
N PHE A 11 -14.76 0.43 -25.43
CA PHE A 11 -15.35 -0.09 -24.20
C PHE A 11 -14.34 -0.84 -23.33
N LEU A 12 -13.28 -1.40 -23.92
CA LEU A 12 -12.22 -2.11 -23.20
C LEU A 12 -11.26 -1.18 -22.44
N LEU A 13 -11.34 0.14 -22.68
CA LEU A 13 -10.47 1.13 -22.04
C LEU A 13 -11.05 1.68 -20.73
N PHE A 14 -12.28 1.32 -20.35
CA PHE A 14 -12.87 1.70 -19.08
C PHE A 14 -12.46 0.70 -17.99
N SER A 15 -11.41 1.03 -17.24
CA SER A 15 -11.06 0.34 -16.00
C SER A 15 -11.39 1.23 -14.80
N CYS A 16 -11.99 0.67 -13.76
CA CYS A 16 -12.09 1.33 -12.45
C CYS A 16 -10.79 1.07 -11.69
N GLY A 17 -10.06 2.14 -11.37
CA GLY A 17 -8.89 2.06 -10.49
C GLY A 17 -9.29 2.05 -9.02
N SER A 18 -8.44 1.48 -8.17
CA SER A 18 -8.58 1.62 -6.72
C SER A 18 -8.35 3.08 -6.32
N SER A 19 -9.27 3.65 -5.54
CA SER A 19 -9.11 4.99 -4.96
C SER A 19 -8.38 4.86 -3.63
N VAL A 20 -7.33 5.65 -3.43
CA VAL A 20 -6.58 5.69 -2.16
C VAL A 20 -6.79 7.05 -1.53
N TYR A 21 -7.24 7.05 -0.27
CA TYR A 21 -7.34 8.25 0.56
C TYR A 21 -6.16 8.26 1.52
N VAL A 22 -5.50 9.41 1.63
CA VAL A 22 -4.34 9.59 2.51
C VAL A 22 -4.62 10.77 3.43
N ASP A 23 -4.52 10.54 4.73
CA ASP A 23 -4.63 11.58 5.75
C ASP A 23 -3.36 11.60 6.60
N TYR A 24 -2.84 12.79 6.88
CA TYR A 24 -1.59 13.01 7.61
C TYR A 24 -1.49 14.44 8.13
N GLU A 25 -0.66 14.65 9.15
CA GLU A 25 -0.38 15.98 9.71
C GLU A 25 0.49 16.80 8.75
N LYS A 26 -0.05 17.88 8.18
CA LYS A 26 0.62 18.66 7.13
C LYS A 26 1.76 19.52 7.65
N GLN A 27 1.76 19.84 8.94
CA GLN A 27 2.79 20.67 9.56
C GLN A 27 3.99 19.86 10.06
N GLN A 28 3.86 18.52 10.11
CA GLN A 28 4.92 17.65 10.58
C GLN A 28 5.99 17.48 9.49
N ASP A 29 7.26 17.65 9.87
CA ASP A 29 8.38 17.25 9.04
C ASP A 29 8.58 15.73 9.14
N PHE A 30 8.47 15.03 8.01
CA PHE A 30 8.65 13.59 7.91
C PHE A 30 10.06 13.17 7.45
N SER A 31 10.97 14.12 7.20
CA SER A 31 12.32 13.85 6.70
C SER A 31 13.15 12.96 7.64
N GLU A 32 12.86 12.99 8.94
CA GLU A 32 13.54 12.17 9.96
C GLU A 32 12.94 10.75 10.12
N PHE A 33 11.79 10.46 9.51
CA PHE A 33 11.08 9.18 9.65
C PHE A 33 11.59 8.18 8.62
N THR A 34 12.85 7.76 8.73
CA THR A 34 13.49 6.86 7.75
C THR A 34 13.60 5.41 8.23
N THR A 35 13.29 5.14 9.50
CA THR A 35 13.36 3.79 10.09
C THR A 35 11.99 3.32 10.57
N TYR A 36 11.65 2.06 10.27
CA TYR A 36 10.34 1.48 10.54
C TYR A 36 10.41 0.06 11.09
N GLN A 37 9.31 -0.38 11.68
CA GLN A 37 9.07 -1.76 12.08
C GLN A 37 7.56 -2.05 11.98
N PHE A 38 7.17 -3.30 11.76
CA PHE A 38 5.76 -3.69 11.86
C PHE A 38 5.39 -3.91 13.33
N TYR A 39 4.14 -3.67 13.72
CA TYR A 39 3.71 -4.08 15.06
C TYR A 39 3.92 -5.59 15.26
N PRO A 40 4.33 -6.04 16.46
CA PRO A 40 4.58 -7.46 16.73
C PRO A 40 3.31 -8.30 16.59
N ASP A 41 2.17 -7.72 16.96
CA ASP A 41 0.85 -8.30 16.83
C ASP A 41 0.00 -7.39 15.94
N ILE A 42 -0.47 -7.91 14.81
CA ILE A 42 -1.33 -7.22 13.85
C ILE A 42 -2.66 -7.98 13.79
N ASP A 43 -3.75 -7.29 14.14
CA ASP A 43 -5.11 -7.77 13.90
C ASP A 43 -5.60 -7.21 12.57
N SER A 44 -5.26 -7.90 11.48
CA SER A 44 -5.48 -7.41 10.12
C SER A 44 -6.86 -7.77 9.55
N GLY A 45 -7.58 -8.71 10.17
CA GLY A 45 -8.75 -9.35 9.55
C GLY A 45 -8.42 -10.27 8.36
N LEU A 46 -7.15 -10.52 8.07
CA LEU A 46 -6.69 -11.43 7.01
C LEU A 46 -6.24 -12.79 7.57
N ASN A 47 -5.98 -13.74 6.68
CA ASN A 47 -5.27 -14.97 7.06
C ASN A 47 -3.75 -14.75 7.09
N GLU A 48 -3.02 -15.66 7.75
CA GLU A 48 -1.57 -15.56 7.95
C GLU A 48 -0.76 -15.47 6.64
N LEU A 49 -1.21 -16.12 5.56
CA LEU A 49 -0.53 -16.08 4.27
C LEU A 49 -0.62 -14.66 3.67
N ASP A 50 -1.79 -14.05 3.76
CA ASP A 50 -2.04 -12.72 3.22
C ASP A 50 -1.40 -11.64 4.08
N ASP A 51 -1.33 -11.79 5.41
CA ASP A 51 -0.51 -10.93 6.27
C ASP A 51 0.95 -10.90 5.84
N LYS A 52 1.55 -12.08 5.63
CA LYS A 52 2.93 -12.20 5.16
C LYS A 52 3.14 -11.51 3.81
N ARG A 53 2.15 -11.59 2.91
CA ARG A 53 2.21 -10.94 1.60
C ARG A 53 2.11 -9.42 1.70
N VAL A 54 1.21 -8.89 2.54
CA VAL A 54 1.07 -7.44 2.76
C VAL A 54 2.33 -6.89 3.40
N ILE A 55 2.86 -7.55 4.44
CA ILE A 55 4.13 -7.20 5.08
C ILE A 55 5.26 -7.16 4.06
N ALA A 56 5.42 -8.22 3.25
CA ALA A 56 6.49 -8.29 2.24
C ALA A 56 6.35 -7.20 1.16
N ALA A 57 5.12 -6.89 0.74
CA ALA A 57 4.87 -5.86 -0.26
C ALA A 57 5.22 -4.46 0.27
N ILE A 58 4.80 -4.13 1.50
CA ILE A 58 5.12 -2.85 2.15
C ILE A 58 6.64 -2.74 2.38
N ASP A 59 7.26 -3.79 2.94
CA ASP A 59 8.70 -3.85 3.23
C ASP A 59 9.54 -3.63 1.96
N SER A 60 9.19 -4.31 0.86
CA SER A 60 9.85 -4.16 -0.43
C SER A 60 9.79 -2.72 -0.96
N VAL A 61 8.62 -2.07 -0.91
CA VAL A 61 8.44 -0.70 -1.40
C VAL A 61 9.20 0.30 -0.53
N LEU A 62 9.19 0.14 0.79
CA LEU A 62 9.89 1.04 1.71
C LEU A 62 11.41 0.92 1.58
N GLN A 63 11.94 -0.29 1.48
CA GLN A 63 13.37 -0.51 1.25
C GLN A 63 13.82 0.07 -0.10
N LEU A 64 13.02 -0.11 -1.16
CA LEU A 64 13.26 0.52 -2.47
C LEU A 64 13.32 2.06 -2.39
N ARG A 65 12.60 2.65 -1.43
CA ARG A 65 12.61 4.11 -1.17
C ARG A 65 13.69 4.56 -0.19
N GLY A 66 14.58 3.66 0.25
CA GLY A 66 15.71 3.97 1.13
C GLY A 66 15.37 3.95 2.64
N PHE A 67 14.21 3.46 3.03
CA PHE A 67 13.85 3.27 4.44
C PHE A 67 14.50 2.01 4.99
N THR A 68 14.83 1.99 6.28
CA THR A 68 15.47 0.84 6.93
C THR A 68 14.56 0.22 7.97
N ARG A 69 14.37 -1.10 7.89
CA ARG A 69 13.66 -1.86 8.93
C ARG A 69 14.61 -2.13 10.11
N THR A 70 14.21 -1.77 11.32
CA THR A 70 15.04 -1.95 12.53
C THR A 70 14.18 -1.94 13.79
N ASP A 71 14.62 -2.61 14.85
CA ASP A 71 13.96 -2.58 16.17
C ASP A 71 14.12 -1.22 16.88
N HIS A 72 15.09 -0.41 16.45
CA HIS A 72 15.24 1.00 16.87
C HIS A 72 14.62 1.94 15.83
N ASN A 73 13.31 1.78 15.61
CA ASN A 73 12.54 2.52 14.61
C ASN A 73 12.02 3.89 15.07
N ARG A 74 11.62 4.71 14.10
CA ARG A 74 10.93 5.99 14.34
C ARG A 74 9.41 5.87 14.27
N PHE A 75 8.89 4.87 13.57
CA PHE A 75 7.47 4.63 13.49
C PHE A 75 7.15 3.15 13.26
N TYR A 76 5.98 2.73 13.75
CA TYR A 76 5.45 1.40 13.52
C TYR A 76 4.39 1.40 12.41
N ILE A 77 4.30 0.31 11.65
CA ILE A 77 3.31 0.12 10.59
C ILE A 77 2.28 -0.92 11.04
N ASN A 78 1.01 -0.55 10.93
CA ASN A 78 -0.14 -1.44 11.08
C ASN A 78 -0.97 -1.47 9.79
N PHE A 79 -1.73 -2.54 9.58
CA PHE A 79 -2.71 -2.65 8.49
C PHE A 79 -3.87 -3.54 8.91
N TYR A 80 -5.05 -3.27 8.36
CA TYR A 80 -6.24 -4.10 8.56
C TYR A 80 -7.21 -3.92 7.40
N VAL A 81 -8.08 -4.91 7.23
CA VAL A 81 -9.25 -4.86 6.36
C VAL A 81 -10.47 -4.85 7.26
N ASN A 82 -11.39 -3.92 6.99
CA ASN A 82 -12.69 -3.87 7.64
C ASN A 82 -13.73 -4.19 6.58
N GLU A 83 -14.58 -5.18 6.84
CA GLU A 83 -15.73 -5.54 5.98
C GLU A 83 -16.97 -4.71 6.33
#